data_AF-A0A7L2XE98-F1
#
_entry.id   AF-A0A7L2XE98-F1
#
_cell.length_a   1.000
_cell.length_b   1.000
_cell.length_c   1.000
_cell.angle_alpha   90.00
_cell.angle_beta   90.00
_cell.angle_gamma   90.00
#
_symmetry.space_group_name_H-M   'P 1'
#
loop_
_entity.id
_entity.type
_entity.pdbx_description
1 polymer ?
#
loop_
_entity_poly.entity_id
_entity_poly.type
_entity_poly.pdbx_seq_one_letter_code
_entity_poly.pdbx_strand_id
1 'polypeptide(L)'
;FLWRKRWLGQWAKQLFIVREHVLLCFRCAADLQPVLELDLRGCRVTYKDKRGKKMPHALKVTGAAGEVLVIGFQSRQQAEDWRKV
;
A
#
# COMPACT_ATOMS: atom_id res chain seq x y z
N PHE A 1 1.01 -3.33 9.78
CA PHE A 1 1.06 -1.88 9.51
C PHE A 1 2.09 -1.58 8.43
N LEU A 2 1.78 -0.69 7.48
CA LEU A 2 2.67 -0.29 6.39
C LEU A 2 2.58 1.21 6.16
N TRP A 3 3.51 1.76 5.37
CA TRP A 3 3.51 3.17 5.01
C TRP A 3 2.68 3.42 3.74
N ARG A 4 1.63 4.22 3.82
CA ARG A 4 0.89 4.72 2.65
C ARG A 4 1.38 6.11 2.27
N LYS A 5 1.61 6.35 0.98
CA LYS A 5 1.88 7.69 0.46
C LYS A 5 0.58 8.48 0.32
N ARG A 6 0.56 9.70 0.85
CA ARG A 6 -0.51 10.69 0.68
C ARG A 6 -0.27 11.54 -0.57
N TRP A 7 -1.29 12.26 -1.01
CA TRP A 7 -1.26 13.12 -2.20
C TRP A 7 -0.10 14.16 -2.18
N LEU A 8 0.19 14.77 -1.03
CA LEU A 8 1.32 15.70 -0.83
C LEU A 8 2.69 15.02 -0.70
N GLY A 9 2.80 13.73 -1.00
CA GLY A 9 4.05 12.98 -0.91
C GLY A 9 4.46 12.55 0.50
N GLN A 10 3.68 12.91 1.52
CA GLN A 10 3.88 12.49 2.91
C GLN A 10 3.57 11.00 3.10
N TRP A 11 4.20 10.38 4.10
CA TRP A 11 3.99 8.97 4.44
C TRP A 11 3.25 8.86 5.77
N ALA A 12 2.19 8.04 5.80
CA ALA A 12 1.47 7.71 7.02
C ALA A 12 1.52 6.21 7.28
N LYS A 13 1.80 5.82 8.52
CA LYS A 13 1.73 4.41 8.93
C LYS A 13 0.26 4.06 9.14
N GLN A 14 -0.21 3.03 8.46
CA GLN A 14 -1.61 2.60 8.44
C GLN A 14 -1.71 1.08 8.57
N LEU A 15 -2.87 0.60 9.01
CA LEU A 15 -3.16 -0.83 9.08
C LEU A 15 -3.71 -1.28 7.73
N PHE A 16 -3.15 -2.36 7.19
CA PHE A 16 -3.61 -3.00 5.96
C PHE A 16 -4.03 -4.42 6.30
N ILE A 17 -5.20 -4.84 5.81
CA ILE A 17 -5.77 -6.17 5.99
C ILE A 17 -6.22 -6.66 4.62
N VAL A 18 -5.80 -7.86 4.24
CA VAL A 18 -6.36 -8.54 3.07
C VAL A 18 -7.46 -9.47 3.57
N ARG A 19 -8.68 -9.28 3.06
CA ARG A 19 -9.84 -10.14 3.31
C ARG A 19 -10.33 -10.67 1.98
N GLU A 20 -10.15 -11.97 1.76
CA GLU A 20 -10.37 -12.62 0.47
C GLU A 20 -9.58 -11.91 -0.65
N HIS A 21 -10.26 -11.17 -1.52
CA HIS A 21 -9.70 -10.43 -2.64
C HIS A 21 -9.71 -8.91 -2.41
N VAL A 22 -10.06 -8.44 -1.21
CA VAL A 22 -10.19 -7.01 -0.91
C VAL A 22 -9.06 -6.59 0.04
N LEU A 23 -8.31 -5.57 -0.37
CA LEU A 23 -7.36 -4.89 0.49
C LEU A 23 -8.06 -3.73 1.22
N LEU A 24 -8.14 -3.85 2.54
CA LEU A 24 -8.67 -2.84 3.44
C LEU A 24 -7.52 -2.04 4.05
N CYS A 25 -7.72 -0.73 4.19
CA CYS A 25 -6.76 0.16 4.85
C CYS A 25 -7.47 0.97 5.94
N PHE A 26 -6.94 0.95 7.16
CA PHE A 26 -7.44 1.70 8.32
C PHE A 26 -6.37 2.70 8.80
N ARG A 27 -6.75 3.78 9.50
CA ARG A 27 -5.75 4.70 10.07
C ARG A 27 -5.08 4.06 11.28
N CYS A 28 -5.85 3.37 12.11
CA CYS A 28 -5.35 2.60 13.26
C CYS A 28 -6.22 1.35 13.50
N ALA A 29 -5.85 0.55 14.51
CA ALA A 29 -6.55 -0.69 14.84
C ALA A 29 -7.93 -0.47 15.51
N ALA A 30 -8.19 0.73 16.04
CA ALA A 30 -9.47 1.06 16.69
C ALA A 30 -10.53 1.57 15.69
N ASP A 31 -10.16 1.86 14.44
CA ASP A 31 -11.12 2.30 13.42
C ASP A 31 -12.09 1.16 13.07
N LEU A 32 -13.39 1.44 13.08
CA LEU A 32 -14.43 0.47 12.70
C LEU A 32 -14.64 0.36 11.19
N GLN A 33 -14.27 1.40 10.44
CA GLN A 33 -14.46 1.47 8.99
C GLN A 33 -13.12 1.75 8.28
N PRO A 34 -12.87 1.12 7.13
CA PRO A 34 -11.67 1.37 6.34
C PRO A 34 -11.74 2.75 5.68
N VAL A 35 -10.57 3.38 5.50
CA VAL A 35 -10.41 4.60 4.69
C VAL A 35 -10.09 4.31 3.22
N LEU A 36 -9.97 3.04 2.86
CA LEU A 36 -9.86 2.55 1.49
C LEU A 36 -10.23 1.06 1.49
N GLU A 37 -11.05 0.68 0.53
CA GLU A 37 -11.30 -0.70 0.12
C GLU A 37 -10.89 -0.81 -1.35
N LEU A 38 -10.06 -1.80 -1.68
CA LEU A 38 -9.54 -1.99 -3.02
C LEU A 38 -9.67 -3.46 -3.41
N ASP A 39 -10.41 -3.76 -4.48
CA ASP A 39 -10.43 -5.10 -5.06
C ASP A 39 -9.08 -5.39 -5.73
N LEU A 40 -8.39 -6.42 -5.25
CA LEU A 40 -7.09 -6.85 -5.75
C LEU A 40 -7.20 -7.56 -7.11
N ARG A 41 -8.38 -8.04 -7.50
CA ARG A 41 -8.59 -8.67 -8.81
C ARG A 41 -8.44 -7.62 -9.90
N GLY A 42 -7.58 -7.91 -10.88
CA GLY A 42 -7.27 -6.99 -11.96
C GLY A 42 -6.40 -5.80 -11.55
N CYS A 43 -5.98 -5.69 -10.29
CA CYS A 43 -5.00 -4.69 -9.88
C CYS A 43 -3.66 -4.91 -10.60
N ARG A 44 -3.01 -3.80 -10.97
CA ARG A 44 -1.64 -3.81 -11.47
C ARG A 44 -0.69 -3.36 -10.38
N VAL A 45 0.35 -4.15 -10.12
CA VAL A 45 1.38 -3.83 -9.12
C VAL A 45 2.70 -3.54 -9.82
N THR A 46 3.29 -2.37 -9.53
CA THR A 46 4.60 -1.97 -10.03
C THR A 46 5.53 -1.62 -8.88
N TYR A 47 6.76 -2.15 -8.94
CA TYR A 47 7.82 -1.82 -7.98
C TYR A 47 8.57 -0.55 -8.40
N LYS A 48 8.96 0.26 -7.42
CA LYS A 48 9.82 1.44 -7.60
C LYS A 48 10.85 1.52 -6.49
N ASP A 49 12.07 1.87 -6.83
CA ASP A 49 13.14 2.21 -5.89
C ASP A 49 13.63 3.65 -6.08
N LYS A 50 13.95 4.32 -4.98
CA LYS A 50 14.50 5.67 -4.94
C LYS A 50 15.48 5.80 -3.78
N ARG A 51 16.77 5.79 -4.09
CA ARG A 51 17.84 6.01 -3.11
C ARG A 51 17.68 7.37 -2.41
N GLY A 52 18.01 7.43 -1.13
CA GLY A 52 17.99 8.67 -0.33
C GLY A 52 16.59 9.21 0.03
N LYS A 53 15.51 8.45 -0.21
CA LYS A 53 14.16 8.81 0.24
C LYS A 53 13.79 8.09 1.54
N LYS A 54 12.90 8.71 2.33
CA LYS A 54 12.35 8.13 3.58
C LYS A 54 11.85 6.70 3.40
N MET A 55 11.18 6.43 2.28
CA MET A 55 10.79 5.10 1.84
C MET A 55 11.51 4.79 0.53
N PRO A 56 12.65 4.08 0.58
CA PRO A 56 13.47 3.82 -0.61
C PRO A 56 12.85 2.78 -1.54
N HIS A 57 11.94 1.94 -1.06
CA HIS A 57 11.24 0.93 -1.86
C HIS A 57 9.74 1.18 -1.78
N ALA A 58 9.04 1.05 -2.91
CA ALA A 58 7.60 1.22 -2.95
C ALA A 58 6.91 0.29 -3.95
N LEU A 59 5.71 -0.16 -3.60
CA LEU A 59 4.77 -0.77 -4.53
C LEU A 59 3.69 0.27 -4.88
N LYS A 60 3.48 0.50 -6.17
CA LYS A 60 2.30 1.21 -6.67
C LYS A 60 1.28 0.18 -7.15
N VAL A 61 0.13 0.16 -6.50
CA VAL A 61 -1.05 -0.63 -6.88
C VAL A 61 -2.02 0.29 -7.60
N THR A 62 -2.44 -0.10 -8.79
CA THR A 62 -3.47 0.59 -9.58
C THR A 62 -4.67 -0.33 -9.70
N GLY A 63 -5.83 0.12 -9.19
CA GLY A 63 -7.11 -0.60 -9.28
C GLY A 63 -7.73 -0.54 -10.67
N ALA A 64 -8.70 -1.41 -10.91
CA ALA A 64 -9.41 -1.49 -12.18
C ALA A 64 -10.26 -0.24 -12.48
N ALA A 65 -10.74 0.46 -11.44
CA ALA A 65 -11.50 1.69 -11.57
C ALA A 65 -10.62 2.96 -11.48
N GLY A 66 -9.29 2.80 -11.57
CA GLY A 66 -8.34 3.92 -11.58
C GLY A 66 -7.82 4.34 -10.21
N GLU A 67 -8.15 3.60 -9.15
CA GLU A 67 -7.62 3.84 -7.81
C GLU A 67 -6.09 3.72 -7.82
N VAL A 68 -5.40 4.58 -7.07
CA VAL A 68 -3.94 4.52 -6.93
C VAL A 68 -3.55 4.48 -5.46
N LEU A 69 -2.87 3.40 -5.09
CA LEU A 69 -2.28 3.20 -3.77
C LEU A 69 -0.77 3.07 -3.92
N VAL A 70 0.00 3.76 -3.07
CA VAL A 70 1.46 3.60 -3.00
C VAL A 70 1.85 3.21 -1.58
N ILE A 71 2.44 2.01 -1.46
CA ILE A 71 2.89 1.41 -0.21
C ILE A 71 4.42 1.47 -0.16
N GLY A 72 4.99 1.93 0.94
CA GLY A 72 6.42 2.15 1.14
C GLY A 72 7.05 1.15 2.12
N PHE A 73 8.30 0.78 1.83
CA PHE A 73 9.08 -0.23 2.54
C PHE A 73 10.52 0.24 2.75
N GLN A 74 11.19 -0.30 3.78
CA GLN A 74 12.59 0.01 4.07
C GLN A 74 13.56 -0.88 3.30
N SER A 75 13.13 -2.06 2.86
CA SER A 75 13.95 -2.96 2.05
C SER A 75 13.17 -3.50 0.85
N ARG A 76 13.91 -3.90 -0.18
CA ARG A 76 13.35 -4.60 -1.35
C ARG A 76 12.65 -5.89 -0.93
N GLN A 77 13.24 -6.66 -0.01
CA GLN A 77 12.67 -7.93 0.47
C GLN A 77 11.26 -7.73 1.04
N GLN A 78 11.06 -6.71 1.88
CA GLN A 78 9.74 -6.39 2.41
C GLN A 78 8.72 -6.09 1.31
N ALA A 79 9.13 -5.36 0.26
CA ALA A 79 8.25 -5.06 -0.87
C ALA A 79 7.91 -6.34 -1.67
N GLU A 80 8.89 -7.20 -1.93
CA GLU A 80 8.67 -8.46 -2.66
C GLU A 80 7.80 -9.45 -1.87
N ASP A 81 7.98 -9.54 -0.55
CA ASP A 81 7.14 -10.41 0.28
C ASP A 81 5.70 -9.89 0.35
N TRP A 82 5.53 -8.58 0.41
CA TRP A 82 4.20 -7.98 0.40
C TRP A 82 3.49 -8.14 -0.94
N ARG A 83 4.23 -8.28 -2.04
CA ARG A 83 3.67 -8.52 -3.38
C ARG A 83 3.05 -9.92 -3.53
N LYS A 84 3.42 -10.86 -2.66
CA LYS A 84 2.92 -12.25 -2.68
C LYS A 84 1.64 -12.44 -1.85
N VAL A 85 1.28 -11.45 -1.05
CA VAL A 85 0.03 -11.40 -0.26
C VAL A 85 -1.11 -10.98 -1.16
#